data_AF-A0ABC8T038-F1
#
_entry.id   AF-A0ABC8T038-F1
#
_cell.length_a   1.000
_cell.length_b   1.000
_cell.length_c   1.000
_cell.angle_alpha   90.00
_cell.angle_beta   90.00
_cell.angle_gamma   90.00
#
_symmetry.space_group_name_H-M   'P 1'
#
loop_
_entity.id
_entity.type
_entity.pdbx_description
1 polymer ?
#
loop_
_entity_poly.entity_id
_entity_poly.type
_entity_poly.pdbx_seq_one_letter_code
_entity_poly.pdbx_strand_id
1 'polypeptide(L)'
;MCSKKGDLAEALRLYDDARRNNIPLSVNHYNVLLYLCSSESNGEDKEAKDLFNLGLERGFEILKQMVIEKVTPNEATFTSAARLAAAKEDPEMAFDLVKQMKSSGIPPKLRSYGPALFGFCKKGLADKAYEVDAHMAESGVPADEPGLSALLKLSSEAKRVDRVYEMMHRLRATVRQVSEETACVVEDWFRSESATDVGMENWDVEKVRGGVVKGGGGWHGQGWLGIGKWRVVRTEMDETGMCHSCHEKLVCIDIDPRETENFASSLTTLACQREAKADFMHFQEWLQRHGPFDAVVDGANVGLINQYNFSFFQVNCP
;
A
#
# COMPACT_ATOMS: atom_id res chain seq x y z
N MET A 1 11.14 33.84 7.18
CA MET A 1 10.61 34.60 6.02
C MET A 1 11.00 33.99 4.67
N CYS A 2 12.12 33.26 4.55
CA CYS A 2 12.52 32.59 3.31
C CYS A 2 11.55 31.48 2.87
N SER A 3 11.02 30.68 3.79
CA SER A 3 10.06 29.61 3.48
C SER A 3 8.73 30.09 2.89
N LYS A 4 8.24 31.27 3.31
CA LYS A 4 7.03 31.89 2.73
C LYS A 4 7.26 32.46 1.32
N LYS A 5 8.51 32.73 0.96
CA LYS A 5 8.90 33.28 -0.34
C LYS A 5 9.50 32.24 -1.29
N GLY A 6 9.70 31.00 -0.84
CA GLY A 6 10.35 29.94 -1.62
C GLY A 6 11.84 30.21 -1.91
N ASP A 7 12.49 31.09 -1.14
CA ASP A 7 13.87 31.51 -1.41
C ASP A 7 14.88 30.50 -0.86
N LEU A 8 15.21 29.51 -1.70
CA LEU A 8 16.15 28.44 -1.37
C LEU A 8 17.59 28.96 -1.25
N ALA A 9 18.03 29.86 -2.14
CA ALA A 9 19.39 30.36 -2.16
C ALA A 9 19.74 31.08 -0.86
N GLU A 10 18.86 31.98 -0.39
CA GLU A 10 19.07 32.68 0.88
C GLU A 10 18.97 31.73 2.07
N ALA A 11 18.08 30.73 2.03
CA ALA A 11 17.97 29.74 3.10
C ALA A 11 19.27 28.93 3.27
N LEU A 12 19.89 28.50 2.15
CA LEU A 12 21.17 27.80 2.16
C LEU A 12 22.31 28.70 2.65
N ARG A 13 22.33 29.97 2.24
CA ARG A 13 23.32 30.96 2.71
C ARG A 13 23.23 31.15 4.23
N LEU A 14 22.02 31.28 4.76
CA LEU A 14 21.79 31.39 6.21
C LEU A 14 22.18 30.13 6.98
N TYR A 15 21.97 28.94 6.39
CA TYR A 15 22.45 27.69 6.96
C TYR A 15 23.98 27.66 7.06
N ASP A 16 24.68 28.06 6.00
CA ASP A 16 26.15 28.10 5.97
C ASP A 16 26.73 29.14 6.94
N ASP A 17 26.07 30.29 7.09
CA ASP A 17 26.43 31.30 8.09
C ASP A 17 26.19 30.80 9.52
N ALA A 18 25.06 30.14 9.79
CA ALA A 18 24.76 29.58 11.11
C ALA A 18 25.83 28.56 11.53
N ARG A 19 26.26 27.70 10.61
CA ARG A 19 27.33 26.72 10.86
C ARG A 19 28.68 27.38 11.08
N ARG A 20 29.07 28.36 10.25
CA ARG A 20 30.34 29.10 10.44
C ARG A 20 30.42 29.80 11.79
N ASN A 21 29.28 30.23 12.33
CA ASN A 21 29.18 30.88 13.63
C ASN A 21 28.89 29.91 14.79
N ASN A 22 28.89 28.58 14.55
CA ASN A 22 28.58 27.54 15.54
C ASN A 22 27.23 27.74 16.24
N ILE A 23 26.22 28.24 15.52
CA ILE A 23 24.87 28.42 16.05
C ILE A 23 24.15 27.07 16.02
N PRO A 24 23.66 26.55 17.16
CA PRO A 24 22.96 25.27 17.21
C PRO A 24 21.61 25.36 16.48
N LEU A 25 21.39 24.46 15.51
CA LEU A 25 20.15 24.40 14.74
C LEU A 25 19.17 23.41 15.39
N SER A 26 17.97 23.90 15.72
CA SER A 26 16.87 23.03 16.17
C SER A 26 16.22 22.25 15.03
N VAL A 27 15.43 21.22 15.38
CA VAL A 27 14.63 20.41 14.45
C VAL A 27 13.76 21.25 13.50
N ASN A 28 13.22 22.37 13.96
CA ASN A 28 12.39 23.25 13.14
C ASN A 28 13.21 23.94 12.04
N HIS A 29 14.45 24.34 12.33
CA HIS A 29 15.33 24.95 11.33
C HIS A 29 15.67 23.93 10.24
N TYR A 30 16.05 22.71 10.63
CA TYR A 30 16.30 21.61 9.69
C TYR A 30 15.07 21.29 8.84
N ASN A 31 13.89 21.17 9.45
CA ASN A 31 12.67 20.84 8.71
C ASN A 31 12.30 21.90 7.67
N VAL A 32 12.49 23.19 7.99
CA VAL A 32 12.25 24.27 7.04
C VAL A 32 13.25 24.22 5.87
N LEU A 33 14.53 23.96 6.15
CA LEU A 33 15.55 23.82 5.12
C LEU A 33 15.26 22.62 4.21
N LEU A 34 14.97 21.46 4.79
CA LEU A 34 14.65 20.24 4.05
C LEU A 34 13.39 20.40 3.22
N TYR A 35 12.36 21.05 3.76
CA TYR A 35 11.15 21.37 3.01
C TYR A 35 11.49 22.21 1.77
N LEU A 36 12.25 23.29 1.92
CA LEU A 36 12.67 24.15 0.81
C LEU A 36 13.51 23.41 -0.23
N CYS A 37 14.45 22.56 0.21
CA CYS A 37 15.26 21.72 -0.67
C CYS A 37 14.40 20.71 -1.46
N SER A 38 13.27 20.27 -0.88
CA SER A 38 12.35 19.30 -1.48
C SER A 38 11.22 19.93 -2.31
N SER A 39 11.10 21.25 -2.30
CA SER A 39 10.03 21.97 -2.98
C SER A 39 10.41 22.15 -4.45
N GLU A 40 9.63 21.58 -5.37
CA GLU A 40 9.82 21.81 -6.80
C GLU A 40 9.57 23.28 -7.15
N SER A 41 10.49 23.86 -7.94
CA SER A 41 10.25 25.14 -8.61
C SER A 41 9.67 24.88 -9.99
N ASN A 42 8.51 25.46 -10.31
CA ASN A 42 7.86 25.37 -11.63
C ASN A 42 8.61 26.13 -12.76
N GLY A 43 9.88 26.47 -12.56
CA GLY A 43 10.70 27.17 -13.56
C GLY A 43 11.29 26.19 -14.57
N GLU A 44 10.97 26.37 -15.85
CA GLU A 44 11.56 25.56 -16.94
C GLU A 44 12.96 26.04 -17.34
N ASP A 45 13.39 27.20 -16.83
CA ASP A 45 14.66 27.83 -17.10
C ASP A 45 15.83 27.07 -16.46
N LYS A 46 17.01 27.18 -17.08
CA LYS A 46 18.21 26.46 -16.69
C LYS A 46 18.65 26.82 -15.27
N GLU A 47 18.51 28.08 -14.87
CA GLU A 47 18.87 28.57 -13.54
C GLU A 47 17.97 27.95 -12.45
N ALA A 48 16.66 27.84 -12.68
CA ALA A 48 15.75 27.16 -11.76
C ALA A 48 16.09 25.66 -11.60
N LYS A 49 16.44 24.96 -12.70
CA LYS A 49 16.86 23.55 -12.64
C LYS A 49 18.19 23.37 -11.90
N ASP A 50 19.16 24.23 -12.14
CA ASP A 50 20.46 24.20 -11.45
C ASP A 50 20.27 24.48 -9.94
N LEU A 51 19.41 25.44 -9.58
CA LEU A 51 19.05 25.73 -8.20
C LEU A 51 18.29 24.57 -7.53
N PHE A 52 17.38 23.91 -8.27
CA PHE A 52 16.66 22.74 -7.78
C PHE A 52 17.61 21.57 -7.52
N ASN A 53 18.51 21.26 -8.46
CA ASN A 53 19.52 20.23 -8.29
C ASN A 53 20.44 20.52 -7.10
N LEU A 54 20.89 21.78 -6.94
CA LEU A 54 21.63 22.22 -5.76
C LEU A 54 20.80 22.01 -4.49
N GLY A 55 19.51 22.36 -4.53
CA GLY A 55 18.55 22.09 -3.45
C GLY A 55 18.53 20.63 -3.04
N LEU A 56 18.42 19.72 -4.01
CA LEU A 56 18.44 18.27 -3.74
C LEU A 56 19.76 17.87 -3.07
N GLU A 57 20.91 18.23 -3.64
CA GLU A 57 22.23 17.90 -3.10
C GLU A 57 22.43 18.42 -1.67
N ARG A 58 22.15 19.71 -1.45
CA ARG A 58 22.25 20.35 -0.13
C ARG A 58 21.23 19.77 0.85
N GLY A 59 20.02 19.42 0.40
CA GLY A 59 18.99 18.80 1.22
C GLY A 59 19.48 17.51 1.87
N PHE A 60 20.20 16.67 1.12
CA PHE A 60 20.79 15.45 1.66
C PHE A 60 21.96 15.71 2.60
N GLU A 61 22.82 16.68 2.29
CA GLU A 61 23.90 17.13 3.19
C GLU A 61 23.31 17.59 4.54
N ILE A 62 22.29 18.43 4.49
CA ILE A 62 21.60 18.99 5.66
C ILE A 62 20.97 17.88 6.50
N LEU A 63 20.34 16.90 5.86
CA LEU A 63 19.75 15.75 6.54
C LEU A 63 20.81 14.90 7.26
N LYS A 64 21.93 14.61 6.60
CA LYS A 64 23.06 13.89 7.21
C LYS A 64 23.65 14.70 8.38
N GLN A 65 23.76 16.01 8.22
CA GLN A 65 24.29 16.89 9.27
C GLN A 65 23.38 16.91 10.50
N MET A 66 22.06 16.93 10.32
CA MET A 66 21.07 16.84 11.41
C MET A 66 21.31 15.61 12.29
N VAL A 67 21.59 14.46 11.67
CA VAL A 67 21.90 13.20 12.36
C VAL A 67 23.26 13.28 13.08
N ILE A 68 24.30 13.85 12.44
CA ILE A 68 25.63 14.05 13.05
C ILE A 68 25.53 14.93 14.30
N GLU A 69 24.72 15.99 14.26
CA GLU A 69 24.46 16.89 15.38
C GLU A 69 23.51 16.31 16.44
N LYS A 70 23.09 15.04 16.25
CA LYS A 70 22.17 14.32 17.15
C LYS A 70 20.83 15.02 17.34
N VAL A 71 20.39 15.79 16.35
CA VAL A 71 19.06 16.38 16.34
C VAL A 71 18.07 15.31 15.90
N THR A 72 17.19 14.89 16.79
CA THR A 72 16.24 13.79 16.53
C THR A 72 15.29 14.16 15.39
N PRO A 73 15.30 13.40 14.27
CA PRO A 73 14.32 13.56 13.20
C PRO A 73 12.88 13.37 13.69
N ASN A 74 11.92 14.02 13.04
CA ASN A 74 10.50 13.79 13.28
C ASN A 74 9.76 13.44 11.97
N GLU A 75 8.44 13.24 12.03
CA GLU A 75 7.64 12.87 10.85
C GLU A 75 7.80 13.88 9.70
N ALA A 76 7.91 15.18 10.00
CA ALA A 76 8.10 16.21 8.98
C ALA A 76 9.49 16.10 8.32
N THR A 77 10.55 15.80 9.09
CA THR A 77 11.89 15.55 8.57
C THR A 77 11.88 14.44 7.52
N PHE A 78 11.27 13.30 7.86
CA PHE A 78 11.22 12.14 6.97
C PHE A 78 10.30 12.35 5.76
N THR A 79 9.24 13.15 5.91
CA THR A 79 8.39 13.52 4.78
C THR A 79 9.16 14.36 3.75
N SER A 80 9.94 15.36 4.20
CA SER A 80 10.80 16.15 3.31
C SER A 80 11.92 15.29 2.70
N ALA A 81 12.52 14.39 3.48
CA ALA A 81 13.56 13.48 3.01
C ALA A 81 13.05 12.50 1.94
N ALA A 82 11.83 11.97 2.09
CA ALA A 82 11.20 11.11 1.09
C ALA A 82 10.97 11.85 -0.24
N ARG A 83 10.55 13.14 -0.17
CA ARG A 83 10.41 13.99 -1.36
C ARG A 83 11.75 14.23 -2.05
N LEU A 84 12.80 14.52 -1.28
CA LEU A 84 14.16 14.67 -1.81
C LEU A 84 14.61 13.39 -2.54
N ALA A 85 14.47 12.23 -1.90
CA ALA A 85 14.90 10.95 -2.46
C ALA A 85 14.11 10.57 -3.73
N ALA A 86 12.81 10.86 -3.75
CA ALA A 86 11.97 10.69 -4.95
C ALA A 86 12.45 11.59 -6.10
N ALA A 87 12.70 12.87 -5.83
CA ALA A 87 13.13 13.84 -6.84
C ALA A 87 14.51 13.53 -7.43
N LYS A 88 15.42 12.94 -6.64
CA LYS A 88 16.74 12.48 -7.11
C LYS A 88 16.70 11.13 -7.82
N GLU A 89 15.55 10.45 -7.85
CA GLU A 89 15.40 9.07 -8.34
C GLU A 89 16.44 8.11 -7.72
N ASP A 90 16.75 8.28 -6.43
CA ASP A 90 17.72 7.48 -5.68
C ASP A 90 17.02 6.54 -4.69
N PRO A 91 16.69 5.30 -5.10
CA PRO A 91 15.96 4.35 -4.26
C PRO A 91 16.80 3.79 -3.10
N GLU A 92 18.14 3.71 -3.24
CA GLU A 92 19.02 3.23 -2.17
C GLU A 92 18.97 4.20 -1.00
N MET A 93 19.11 5.49 -1.32
CA MET A 93 19.00 6.54 -0.32
C MET A 93 17.61 6.62 0.30
N ALA A 94 16.55 6.50 -0.51
CA ALA A 94 15.19 6.42 0.00
C ALA A 94 15.03 5.28 1.02
N PHE A 95 15.61 4.12 0.74
CA PHE A 95 15.49 2.97 1.62
C PHE A 95 16.28 3.14 2.92
N ASP A 96 17.50 3.68 2.85
CA ASP A 96 18.31 3.99 4.03
C ASP A 96 17.60 4.96 4.98
N LEU A 97 16.88 5.94 4.43
CA LEU A 97 16.07 6.87 5.22
C LEU A 97 14.95 6.16 5.97
N VAL A 98 14.26 5.22 5.31
CA VAL A 98 13.19 4.46 5.96
C VAL A 98 13.74 3.52 7.04
N LYS A 99 14.91 2.92 6.83
CA LYS A 99 15.60 2.13 7.87
C LYS A 99 15.94 3.02 9.09
N GLN A 100 16.38 4.26 8.85
CA GLN A 100 16.65 5.24 9.91
C GLN A 100 15.38 5.70 10.65
N MET A 101 14.23 5.80 9.98
CA MET A 101 12.93 6.06 10.65
C MET A 101 12.67 5.02 11.73
N LYS A 102 12.74 3.75 11.34
CA LYS A 102 12.49 2.61 12.22
C LYS A 102 13.47 2.57 13.39
N SER A 103 14.77 2.74 13.14
CA SER A 103 15.78 2.74 14.21
C SER A 103 15.67 3.93 15.16
N SER A 104 15.07 5.03 14.71
CA SER A 104 14.78 6.22 15.53
C SER A 104 13.45 6.14 16.28
N GLY A 105 12.77 4.99 16.24
CA GLY A 105 11.47 4.80 16.90
C GLY A 105 10.30 5.51 16.20
N ILE A 106 10.48 5.96 14.96
CA ILE A 106 9.42 6.59 14.16
C ILE A 106 8.85 5.54 13.22
N PRO A 107 7.58 5.14 13.38
CA PRO A 107 6.99 4.10 12.54
C PRO A 107 6.91 4.59 11.09
N PRO A 108 7.56 3.88 10.14
CA PRO A 108 7.38 4.16 8.72
C PRO A 108 5.92 4.02 8.31
N LYS A 109 5.51 4.76 7.28
CA LYS A 109 4.18 4.63 6.66
C LYS A 109 4.34 4.11 5.24
N LEU A 110 3.24 3.65 4.62
CA LEU A 110 3.26 3.15 3.24
C LEU A 110 3.91 4.14 2.27
N ARG A 111 3.55 5.43 2.37
CA ARG A 111 4.14 6.52 1.58
C ARG A 111 5.65 6.70 1.75
N SER A 112 6.22 6.26 2.88
CA SER A 112 7.66 6.34 3.14
C SER A 112 8.44 5.37 2.25
N TYR A 113 7.87 4.20 1.94
CA TYR A 113 8.52 3.16 1.14
C TYR A 113 8.40 3.38 -0.37
N GLY A 114 7.39 4.12 -0.83
CA GLY A 114 7.10 4.33 -2.25
C GLY A 114 8.34 4.69 -3.09
N PRO A 115 9.10 5.74 -2.75
CA PRO A 115 10.28 6.14 -3.53
C PRO A 115 11.35 5.04 -3.67
N ALA A 116 11.54 4.24 -2.62
CA ALA A 116 12.47 3.11 -2.63
C ALA A 116 11.93 1.95 -3.48
N LEU A 117 10.71 1.48 -3.17
CA LEU A 117 10.09 0.33 -3.83
C LEU A 117 9.94 0.57 -5.33
N PHE A 118 9.25 1.65 -5.72
CA PHE A 118 9.03 1.96 -7.12
C PHE A 118 10.32 2.34 -7.84
N GLY A 119 11.27 2.99 -7.16
CA GLY A 119 12.57 3.31 -7.75
C GLY A 119 13.40 2.05 -8.06
N PHE A 120 13.43 1.05 -7.19
CA PHE A 120 14.09 -0.23 -7.48
C PHE A 120 13.36 -1.02 -8.56
N CYS A 121 12.02 -1.04 -8.56
CA CYS A 121 11.23 -1.66 -9.63
C CYS A 121 11.53 -0.99 -11.00
N LYS A 122 11.53 0.34 -11.07
CA LYS A 122 11.84 1.10 -12.30
C LYS A 122 13.26 0.82 -12.82
N LYS A 123 14.21 0.59 -11.92
CA LYS A 123 15.61 0.24 -12.26
C LYS A 123 15.84 -1.25 -12.53
N GLY A 124 14.81 -2.10 -12.44
CA GLY A 124 14.94 -3.54 -12.65
C GLY A 124 15.70 -4.28 -11.54
N LEU A 125 15.91 -3.67 -10.37
CA LEU A 125 16.71 -4.21 -9.27
C LEU A 125 15.84 -5.08 -8.35
N ALA A 126 15.48 -6.28 -8.81
CA ALA A 126 14.56 -7.20 -8.14
C ALA A 126 14.93 -7.52 -6.68
N ASP A 127 16.17 -7.92 -6.42
CA ASP A 127 16.59 -8.34 -5.07
C ASP A 127 16.48 -7.18 -4.05
N LYS A 128 16.74 -5.94 -4.49
CA LYS A 128 16.58 -4.73 -3.68
C LYS A 128 15.10 -4.39 -3.44
N ALA A 129 14.25 -4.53 -4.46
CA ALA A 129 12.82 -4.34 -4.29
C ALA A 129 12.22 -5.35 -3.29
N TYR A 130 12.67 -6.61 -3.32
CA TYR A 130 12.27 -7.61 -2.33
C TYR A 130 12.81 -7.32 -0.92
N GLU A 131 14.00 -6.72 -0.80
CA GLU A 131 14.51 -6.25 0.50
C GLU A 131 13.60 -5.15 1.08
N VAL A 132 13.14 -4.22 0.25
CA VAL A 132 12.17 -3.18 0.65
C VAL A 132 10.86 -3.81 1.12
N ASP A 133 10.30 -4.72 0.33
CA ASP A 133 9.04 -5.40 0.66
C ASP A 133 9.13 -6.26 1.93
N ALA A 134 10.25 -6.94 2.16
CA ALA A 134 10.50 -7.67 3.40
C ALA A 134 10.56 -6.72 4.61
N HIS A 135 11.24 -5.58 4.49
CA HIS A 135 11.31 -4.58 5.55
C HIS A 135 9.95 -3.90 5.80
N MET A 136 9.13 -3.73 4.76
CA MET A 136 7.74 -3.26 4.85
C MET A 136 6.90 -4.21 5.71
N ALA A 137 6.95 -5.52 5.43
CA ALA A 137 6.26 -6.55 6.20
C ALA A 137 6.74 -6.58 7.67
N GLU A 138 8.05 -6.52 7.91
CA GLU A 138 8.64 -6.47 9.24
C GLU A 138 8.22 -5.21 10.04
N SER A 139 7.85 -4.14 9.34
CA SER A 139 7.40 -2.88 9.94
C SER A 139 5.87 -2.82 10.07
N GLY A 140 5.15 -3.88 9.71
CA GLY A 140 3.68 -3.91 9.76
C GLY A 140 3.01 -3.03 8.71
N VAL A 141 3.70 -2.71 7.62
CA VAL A 141 3.21 -1.84 6.54
C VAL A 141 3.12 -2.68 5.25
N PRO A 142 2.07 -3.49 5.06
CA PRO A 142 1.95 -4.31 3.85
C PRO A 142 1.83 -3.44 2.60
N ALA A 143 2.38 -3.92 1.49
CA ALA A 143 2.22 -3.27 0.19
C ALA A 143 0.73 -3.25 -0.23
N ASP A 144 0.32 -2.11 -0.77
CA ASP A 144 -0.97 -1.94 -1.42
C ASP A 144 -0.95 -2.49 -2.85
N GLU A 145 -2.07 -2.40 -3.57
CA GLU A 145 -2.16 -2.89 -4.94
C GLU A 145 -1.06 -2.32 -5.87
N PRO A 146 -0.83 -0.99 -5.94
CA PRO A 146 0.27 -0.45 -6.74
C PRO A 146 1.63 -1.07 -6.42
N GLY A 147 1.96 -1.23 -5.14
CA GLY A 147 3.20 -1.87 -4.71
C GLY A 147 3.30 -3.34 -5.15
N LEU A 148 2.23 -4.11 -4.96
CA LEU A 148 2.15 -5.52 -5.37
C LEU A 148 2.20 -5.69 -6.89
N SER A 149 1.52 -4.83 -7.64
CA SER A 149 1.51 -4.81 -9.10
C SER A 149 2.89 -4.50 -9.67
N ALA A 150 3.61 -3.53 -9.07
CA ALA A 150 4.99 -3.22 -9.44
C ALA A 150 5.95 -4.40 -9.17
N LEU A 151 5.83 -5.05 -8.01
CA LEU A 151 6.61 -6.24 -7.66
C LEU A 151 6.28 -7.43 -8.57
N LEU A 152 5.01 -7.62 -8.93
CA LEU A 152 4.56 -8.67 -9.85
C LEU A 152 5.19 -8.47 -11.23
N LYS A 153 5.11 -7.26 -11.77
CA LYS A 153 5.71 -6.90 -13.06
C LYS A 153 7.22 -7.12 -13.06
N LEU A 154 7.92 -6.60 -12.04
CA LEU A 154 9.36 -6.80 -11.88
C LEU A 154 9.74 -8.29 -11.77
N SER A 155 8.94 -9.08 -11.05
CA SER A 155 9.17 -10.52 -10.89
C SER A 155 9.00 -11.28 -12.21
N SER A 156 8.02 -10.88 -13.03
CA SER A 156 7.80 -11.40 -14.38
C SER A 156 9.02 -11.10 -15.28
N GLU A 157 9.46 -9.83 -15.31
CA GLU A 157 10.62 -9.37 -16.10
C GLU A 157 11.93 -10.04 -15.66
N ALA A 158 12.11 -10.23 -14.35
CA ALA A 158 13.26 -10.92 -13.76
C ALA A 158 13.17 -12.47 -13.83
N LYS A 159 12.10 -13.02 -14.44
CA LYS A 159 11.82 -14.46 -14.54
C LYS A 159 11.83 -15.20 -13.19
N ARG A 160 11.43 -14.51 -12.11
CA ARG A 160 11.33 -15.06 -10.75
C ARG A 160 9.93 -15.66 -10.53
N VAL A 161 9.68 -16.84 -11.10
CA VAL A 161 8.33 -17.45 -11.17
C VAL A 161 7.67 -17.70 -9.82
N ASP A 162 8.47 -18.01 -8.78
CA ASP A 162 7.96 -18.21 -7.41
C ASP A 162 7.47 -16.89 -6.80
N ARG A 163 8.17 -15.78 -7.10
CA ARG A 163 7.78 -14.44 -6.64
C ARG A 163 6.52 -13.97 -7.34
N VAL A 164 6.36 -14.29 -8.63
CA VAL A 164 5.09 -14.02 -9.34
C VAL A 164 3.93 -14.73 -8.64
N TYR A 165 4.07 -16.03 -8.34
CA TYR A 165 3.05 -16.80 -7.63
C TYR A 165 2.71 -16.20 -6.26
N GLU A 166 3.74 -15.83 -5.50
CA GLU A 166 3.60 -15.18 -4.20
C GLU A 166 2.85 -13.85 -4.30
N MET A 167 3.20 -12.97 -5.24
CA MET A 167 2.53 -11.68 -5.43
C MET A 167 1.06 -11.85 -5.83
N MET A 168 0.72 -12.84 -6.67
CA MET A 168 -0.67 -13.14 -7.03
C MET A 168 -1.49 -13.59 -5.81
N HIS A 169 -0.91 -14.40 -4.91
CA HIS A 169 -1.58 -14.77 -3.66
C HIS A 169 -1.76 -13.60 -2.71
N ARG A 170 -0.81 -12.67 -2.67
CA ARG A 170 -0.95 -11.44 -1.89
C ARG A 170 -2.06 -10.55 -2.45
N LEU A 171 -2.12 -10.36 -3.78
CA LEU A 171 -3.23 -9.66 -4.44
C LEU A 171 -4.58 -10.30 -4.09
N ARG A 172 -4.69 -11.64 -4.17
CA ARG A 172 -5.89 -12.37 -3.77
C ARG A 172 -6.30 -12.08 -2.30
N ALA A 173 -5.32 -12.10 -1.39
CA ALA A 173 -5.58 -11.97 0.04
C ALA A 173 -5.88 -10.53 0.49
N THR A 174 -5.21 -9.52 -0.08
CA THR A 174 -5.31 -8.13 0.40
C THR A 174 -6.12 -7.21 -0.50
N VAL A 175 -6.17 -7.49 -1.81
CA VAL A 175 -6.82 -6.62 -2.80
C VAL A 175 -8.14 -7.21 -3.28
N ARG A 176 -8.21 -8.54 -3.47
CA ARG A 176 -9.37 -9.33 -3.93
C ARG A 176 -9.78 -9.04 -5.38
N GLN A 177 -10.08 -7.79 -5.71
CA GLN A 177 -10.42 -7.33 -7.07
C GLN A 177 -9.37 -6.31 -7.52
N VAL A 178 -8.68 -6.62 -8.60
CA VAL A 178 -7.58 -5.79 -9.10
C VAL A 178 -8.07 -4.75 -10.09
N SER A 179 -7.34 -3.64 -10.19
CA SER A 179 -7.52 -2.62 -11.21
C SER A 179 -7.21 -3.16 -12.60
N GLU A 180 -7.69 -2.46 -13.62
CA GLU A 180 -7.45 -2.79 -15.03
C GLU A 180 -5.95 -2.82 -15.37
N GLU A 181 -5.16 -1.91 -14.78
CA GLU A 181 -3.71 -1.86 -14.95
C GLU A 181 -3.03 -3.12 -14.38
N THR A 182 -3.42 -3.54 -13.18
CA THR A 182 -2.90 -4.76 -12.56
C THR A 182 -3.37 -6.01 -13.30
N ALA A 183 -4.61 -6.03 -13.81
CA ALA A 183 -5.12 -7.11 -14.65
C ALA A 183 -4.28 -7.29 -15.93
N CYS A 184 -3.89 -6.19 -16.58
CA CYS A 184 -2.97 -6.23 -17.73
C CYS A 184 -1.63 -6.90 -17.37
N VAL A 185 -1.04 -6.56 -16.22
CA VAL A 185 0.23 -7.18 -15.76
C VAL A 185 0.07 -8.69 -15.55
N VAL A 186 -1.06 -9.14 -15.00
CA VAL A 186 -1.37 -10.56 -14.81
C VAL A 186 -1.55 -11.26 -16.16
N GLU A 187 -2.28 -10.65 -17.09
CA GLU A 187 -2.45 -11.20 -18.44
C GLU A 187 -1.12 -11.32 -19.19
N ASP A 188 -0.26 -10.30 -19.10
CA ASP A 188 1.05 -10.29 -19.73
C ASP A 188 1.94 -11.41 -19.19
N TRP A 189 1.89 -11.68 -17.88
CA TRP A 189 2.56 -12.85 -17.30
C TRP A 189 2.08 -14.14 -17.95
N PHE A 190 0.77 -14.42 -17.97
CA PHE A 190 0.25 -15.68 -18.51
C PHE A 190 0.43 -15.82 -20.03
N ARG A 191 0.59 -14.71 -20.76
CA ARG A 191 0.94 -14.73 -22.20
C ARG A 191 2.43 -14.89 -22.46
N SER A 192 3.28 -14.78 -21.44
CA SER A 192 4.73 -14.87 -21.58
C SER A 192 5.22 -16.30 -21.81
N GLU A 193 6.43 -16.43 -22.38
CA GLU A 193 7.12 -17.72 -22.49
C GLU A 193 7.44 -18.31 -21.11
N SER A 194 7.84 -17.47 -20.15
CA SER A 194 8.14 -17.90 -18.77
C SER A 194 6.96 -18.63 -18.11
N ALA A 195 5.72 -18.21 -18.39
CA ALA A 195 4.53 -18.89 -17.86
C ALA A 195 4.18 -20.18 -18.61
N THR A 196 4.66 -20.37 -19.84
CA THR A 196 4.46 -21.62 -20.59
C THR A 196 5.31 -22.76 -20.03
N ASP A 197 6.51 -22.42 -19.55
CA ASP A 197 7.49 -23.38 -19.04
C ASP A 197 7.35 -23.63 -17.53
N VAL A 198 6.50 -22.87 -16.84
CA VAL A 198 6.27 -23.02 -15.40
C VAL A 198 5.18 -24.04 -15.11
N GLY A 199 5.41 -24.89 -14.13
CA GLY A 199 4.43 -25.85 -13.63
C GLY A 199 5.00 -27.25 -13.50
N MET A 200 4.14 -28.18 -13.08
CA MET A 200 4.49 -29.59 -12.90
C MET A 200 3.45 -30.44 -13.62
N GLU A 201 3.89 -31.48 -14.32
CA GLU A 201 2.99 -32.41 -15.02
C GLU A 201 2.29 -33.36 -14.03
N ASN A 202 3.02 -33.81 -13.00
CA ASN A 202 2.52 -34.71 -11.97
C ASN A 202 2.60 -34.02 -10.61
N TRP A 203 1.48 -33.98 -9.89
CA TRP A 203 1.39 -33.43 -8.54
C TRP A 203 0.54 -34.30 -7.63
N ASP A 204 0.74 -34.15 -6.32
CA ASP A 204 -0.06 -34.83 -5.31
C ASP A 204 -1.44 -34.17 -5.20
N VAL A 205 -2.44 -34.85 -5.77
CA VAL A 205 -3.84 -34.39 -5.79
C VAL A 205 -4.41 -34.24 -4.38
N GLU A 206 -4.04 -35.12 -3.46
CA GLU A 206 -4.51 -35.06 -2.06
C GLU A 206 -3.90 -33.87 -1.33
N LYS A 207 -2.63 -33.55 -1.62
CA LYS A 207 -1.99 -32.33 -1.11
C LYS A 207 -2.67 -31.07 -1.63
N VAL A 208 -3.01 -31.01 -2.92
CA VAL A 208 -3.73 -29.86 -3.51
C VAL A 208 -5.13 -29.73 -2.91
N ARG A 209 -5.88 -30.83 -2.84
CA ARG A 209 -7.21 -30.88 -2.20
C ARG A 209 -7.14 -30.43 -0.74
N GLY A 210 -6.16 -30.93 0.01
CA GLY A 210 -5.91 -30.51 1.38
C GLY A 210 -5.57 -29.03 1.50
N GLY A 211 -4.84 -28.47 0.53
CA GLY A 211 -4.57 -27.03 0.42
C GLY A 211 -5.86 -26.21 0.23
N VAL A 212 -6.77 -26.66 -0.63
CA VAL A 212 -8.07 -25.99 -0.86
C VAL A 212 -8.90 -25.94 0.41
N VAL A 213 -9.01 -27.06 1.12
CA VAL A 213 -9.77 -27.13 2.37
C VAL A 213 -9.14 -26.23 3.44
N LYS A 214 -7.81 -26.30 3.62
CA LYS A 214 -7.09 -25.47 4.58
C LYS A 214 -7.17 -23.97 4.26
N GLY A 215 -7.31 -23.62 2.98
CA GLY A 215 -7.43 -22.25 2.51
C GLY A 215 -8.82 -21.63 2.65
N GLY A 216 -9.82 -22.36 3.15
CA GLY A 216 -11.21 -21.91 3.23
C GLY A 216 -11.97 -21.98 1.91
N GLY A 217 -11.44 -22.68 0.91
CA GLY A 217 -11.98 -22.74 -0.44
C GLY A 217 -11.43 -21.66 -1.38
N GLY A 218 -11.44 -21.94 -2.69
CA GLY A 218 -11.08 -20.97 -3.74
C GLY A 218 -9.59 -20.84 -4.08
N TRP A 219 -8.66 -21.45 -3.33
CA TRP A 219 -7.22 -21.46 -3.65
C TRP A 219 -6.49 -22.60 -2.92
N HIS A 220 -5.33 -23.07 -3.41
CA HIS A 220 -4.60 -24.20 -2.81
C HIS A 220 -3.16 -23.90 -2.34
N GLY A 221 -2.49 -22.88 -2.92
CA GLY A 221 -1.16 -22.44 -2.48
C GLY A 221 -0.01 -23.44 -2.69
N GLN A 222 -0.14 -24.42 -3.61
CA GLN A 222 0.86 -25.49 -3.84
C GLN A 222 1.81 -25.22 -5.02
N GLY A 223 1.85 -23.98 -5.54
CA GLY A 223 2.62 -23.62 -6.73
C GLY A 223 1.83 -23.75 -8.02
N TRP A 224 2.54 -23.62 -9.15
CA TRP A 224 1.99 -23.73 -10.50
C TRP A 224 1.73 -25.19 -10.86
N LEU A 225 0.56 -25.47 -11.44
CA LEU A 225 0.13 -26.82 -11.85
C LEU A 225 -0.13 -26.86 -13.36
N GLY A 226 0.12 -28.01 -13.97
CA GLY A 226 0.00 -28.20 -15.42
C GLY A 226 1.27 -27.81 -16.18
N ILE A 227 1.26 -28.06 -17.49
CA ILE A 227 2.36 -27.73 -18.40
C ILE A 227 1.80 -27.14 -19.70
N GLY A 228 2.60 -26.31 -20.36
CA GLY A 228 2.31 -25.78 -21.69
C GLY A 228 1.63 -24.41 -21.67
N LYS A 229 1.23 -23.97 -22.87
CA LYS A 229 0.81 -22.59 -23.09
C LYS A 229 -0.55 -22.31 -22.46
N TRP A 230 -0.64 -21.25 -21.65
CA TRP A 230 -1.90 -20.79 -21.08
C TRP A 230 -2.84 -20.24 -22.15
N ARG A 231 -4.14 -20.57 -22.01
CA ARG A 231 -5.22 -19.92 -22.78
C ARG A 231 -5.78 -18.75 -21.96
N VAL A 232 -5.39 -17.53 -22.32
CA VAL A 232 -5.77 -16.30 -21.62
C VAL A 232 -6.91 -15.59 -22.36
N VAL A 233 -8.07 -15.45 -21.71
CA VAL A 233 -9.29 -14.88 -22.31
C VAL A 233 -9.94 -13.92 -21.32
N ARG A 234 -10.29 -12.70 -21.77
CA ARG A 234 -11.17 -11.79 -21.01
C ARG A 234 -12.60 -12.26 -21.14
N THR A 235 -13.29 -12.37 -20.01
CA THR A 235 -14.62 -12.96 -19.94
C THR A 235 -15.39 -12.40 -18.74
N GLU A 236 -16.66 -12.77 -18.65
CA GLU A 236 -17.57 -12.36 -17.59
C GLU A 236 -18.13 -13.60 -16.89
N MET A 237 -18.63 -13.39 -15.67
CA MET A 237 -19.33 -14.41 -14.91
C MET A 237 -20.83 -14.19 -15.04
N ASP A 238 -21.61 -15.27 -15.18
CA ASP A 238 -23.06 -15.19 -15.10
C ASP A 238 -23.54 -14.99 -13.65
N GLU A 239 -24.85 -14.80 -13.48
CA GLU A 239 -25.51 -14.60 -12.19
C GLU A 239 -25.35 -15.78 -11.22
N THR A 240 -25.00 -16.97 -11.72
CA THR A 240 -24.74 -18.18 -10.92
C THR A 240 -23.27 -18.37 -10.57
N GLY A 241 -22.40 -17.46 -11.05
CA GLY A 241 -20.96 -17.51 -10.88
C GLY A 241 -20.23 -18.44 -11.84
N MET A 242 -20.83 -18.81 -12.99
CA MET A 242 -20.14 -19.58 -14.02
C MET A 242 -19.44 -18.69 -15.03
N CYS A 243 -18.22 -19.08 -15.41
CA CYS A 243 -17.41 -18.39 -16.40
C CYS A 243 -17.92 -18.64 -17.83
N HIS A 244 -18.18 -17.57 -18.60
CA HIS A 244 -18.63 -17.69 -19.99
C HIS A 244 -17.60 -18.34 -20.93
N SER A 245 -16.30 -18.32 -20.58
CA SER A 245 -15.24 -18.86 -21.44
C SER A 245 -14.90 -20.33 -21.17
N CYS A 246 -14.81 -20.75 -19.90
CA CYS A 246 -14.40 -22.12 -19.54
C CYS A 246 -15.49 -22.94 -18.86
N HIS A 247 -16.64 -22.33 -18.54
CA HIS A 247 -17.77 -22.97 -17.85
C HIS A 247 -17.44 -23.50 -16.45
N GLU A 248 -16.31 -23.11 -15.87
CA GLU A 248 -16.00 -23.37 -14.47
C GLU A 248 -16.84 -22.46 -13.56
N LYS A 249 -17.28 -23.01 -12.43
CA LYS A 249 -18.08 -22.29 -11.43
C LYS A 249 -17.17 -21.75 -10.32
N LEU A 250 -17.26 -20.46 -10.05
CA LEU A 250 -16.57 -19.85 -8.91
C LEU A 250 -17.06 -20.44 -7.59
N VAL A 251 -16.14 -20.50 -6.61
CA VAL A 251 -16.41 -21.03 -5.27
C VAL A 251 -16.90 -19.91 -4.36
N CYS A 252 -17.91 -20.19 -3.55
CA CYS A 252 -18.26 -19.33 -2.42
C CYS A 252 -17.25 -19.59 -1.29
N ILE A 253 -16.50 -18.56 -0.91
CA ILE A 253 -15.46 -18.65 0.12
C ILE A 253 -16.10 -18.28 1.46
N ASP A 254 -16.03 -19.19 2.42
CA ASP A 254 -16.53 -18.95 3.76
C ASP A 254 -15.67 -17.90 4.47
N ILE A 255 -16.32 -16.98 5.18
CA ILE A 255 -15.63 -16.02 6.05
C ILE A 255 -15.28 -16.74 7.35
N ASP A 256 -14.04 -16.64 7.81
CA ASP A 256 -13.62 -17.26 9.08
C ASP A 256 -14.46 -16.66 10.24
N PRO A 257 -15.17 -17.49 11.03
CA PRO A 257 -15.90 -17.02 12.20
C PRO A 257 -15.04 -16.21 13.18
N ARG A 258 -13.73 -16.51 13.28
CA ARG A 258 -12.79 -15.76 14.12
C ARG A 258 -12.52 -14.36 13.59
N GLU A 259 -12.40 -14.20 12.28
CA GLU A 259 -12.28 -12.88 11.67
C GLU A 259 -13.55 -12.05 11.92
N THR A 260 -14.71 -12.70 11.83
CA THR A 260 -16.01 -12.09 12.13
C THR A 260 -16.09 -11.61 13.59
N GLU A 261 -15.64 -12.43 14.54
CA GLU A 261 -15.64 -12.09 15.98
C GLU A 261 -14.63 -10.97 16.30
N ASN A 262 -13.43 -11.00 15.72
CA ASN A 262 -12.43 -9.94 15.83
C ASN A 262 -12.95 -8.61 15.27
N PHE A 263 -13.62 -8.67 14.11
CA PHE A 263 -14.25 -7.50 13.50
C PHE A 263 -15.34 -6.92 14.40
N ALA A 264 -16.23 -7.77 14.95
CA ALA A 264 -17.29 -7.35 15.87
C ALA A 264 -16.75 -6.67 17.15
N SER A 265 -15.66 -7.20 17.72
CA SER A 265 -15.00 -6.63 18.89
C SER A 265 -14.33 -5.27 18.57
N SER A 266 -13.69 -5.16 17.41
CA SER A 266 -13.08 -3.92 16.92
C SER A 266 -14.15 -2.85 16.67
N LEU A 267 -15.28 -3.23 16.07
CA LEU A 267 -16.41 -2.34 15.82
C LEU A 267 -17.03 -1.83 17.13
N THR A 268 -17.20 -2.71 18.12
CA THR A 268 -17.65 -2.34 19.47
C THR A 268 -16.73 -1.29 20.10
N THR A 269 -15.42 -1.52 20.01
CA THR A 269 -14.41 -0.60 20.55
C THR A 269 -14.48 0.77 19.86
N LEU A 270 -14.58 0.81 18.53
CA LEU A 270 -14.69 2.05 17.75
C LEU A 270 -15.99 2.81 18.05
N ALA A 271 -17.12 2.10 18.17
CA ALA A 271 -18.41 2.71 18.50
C ALA A 271 -18.38 3.35 19.91
N CYS A 272 -17.82 2.66 20.90
CA CYS A 272 -17.68 3.18 22.27
C CYS A 272 -16.74 4.40 22.39
N GLN A 273 -15.83 4.59 21.43
CA GLN A 273 -14.94 5.76 21.40
C GLN A 273 -15.61 7.00 20.79
N ARG A 274 -16.60 6.81 19.90
CA ARG A 274 -17.22 7.90 19.13
C ARG A 274 -18.59 8.32 19.67
N GLU A 275 -19.36 7.35 20.16
CA GLU A 275 -20.70 7.58 20.72
C GLU A 275 -20.65 7.79 22.23
N ALA A 276 -21.74 8.31 22.80
CA ALA A 276 -21.94 8.23 24.25
C ALA A 276 -21.96 6.75 24.65
N LYS A 277 -20.90 6.28 25.32
CA LYS A 277 -20.68 4.87 25.67
C LYS A 277 -21.91 4.18 26.29
N ALA A 278 -22.73 4.93 27.03
CA ALA A 278 -23.97 4.42 27.62
C ALA A 278 -25.00 3.99 26.55
N ASP A 279 -25.21 4.76 25.49
CA ASP A 279 -26.25 4.49 24.49
C ASP A 279 -25.93 3.25 23.66
N PHE A 280 -24.66 3.08 23.27
CA PHE A 280 -24.22 1.88 22.56
C PHE A 280 -24.31 0.61 23.43
N MET A 281 -23.94 0.70 24.70
CA MET A 281 -24.08 -0.44 25.63
C MET A 281 -25.56 -0.83 25.84
N HIS A 282 -26.47 0.14 25.94
CA HIS A 282 -27.91 -0.16 26.01
C HIS A 282 -28.41 -0.86 24.75
N PHE A 283 -27.95 -0.44 23.57
CA PHE A 283 -28.27 -1.14 22.32
C PHE A 283 -27.72 -2.57 22.29
N GLN A 284 -26.49 -2.81 22.77
CA GLN A 284 -25.92 -4.16 22.86
C GLN A 284 -26.74 -5.06 23.79
N GLU A 285 -27.15 -4.57 24.97
CA GLU A 285 -28.03 -5.31 25.87
C GLU A 285 -29.40 -5.59 25.24
N TRP A 286 -29.97 -4.62 24.53
CA TRP A 286 -31.22 -4.79 23.82
C TRP A 286 -31.09 -5.88 22.75
N LEU A 287 -30.02 -5.85 21.94
CA LEU A 287 -29.79 -6.81 20.86
C LEU A 287 -29.58 -8.23 21.38
N GLN A 288 -28.97 -8.42 22.56
CA GLN A 288 -28.86 -9.74 23.19
C GLN A 288 -30.21 -10.30 23.68
N ARG A 289 -31.17 -9.42 24.01
CA ARG A 289 -32.49 -9.80 24.53
C ARG A 289 -33.56 -9.94 23.45
N HIS A 290 -33.29 -9.48 22.22
CA HIS A 290 -34.25 -9.49 21.11
C HIS A 290 -33.70 -10.27 19.91
N GLY A 291 -34.60 -10.89 19.15
CA GLY A 291 -34.27 -11.73 18.00
C GLY A 291 -34.91 -13.13 18.11
N PRO A 292 -34.58 -14.07 17.21
CA PRO A 292 -33.60 -13.93 16.12
C PRO A 292 -34.06 -12.95 15.03
N PHE A 293 -33.10 -12.43 14.28
CA PHE A 293 -33.34 -11.57 13.13
C PHE A 293 -32.71 -12.22 11.90
N ASP A 294 -33.49 -12.36 10.83
CA ASP A 294 -32.98 -12.82 9.54
C ASP A 294 -32.35 -11.68 8.74
N ALA A 295 -32.72 -10.43 9.06
CA ALA A 295 -32.22 -9.23 8.40
C ALA A 295 -32.15 -8.04 9.36
N VAL A 296 -31.21 -7.13 9.09
CA VAL A 296 -31.10 -5.81 9.73
C VAL A 296 -31.18 -4.75 8.64
N VAL A 297 -32.05 -3.74 8.82
CA VAL A 297 -32.32 -2.71 7.80
C VAL A 297 -31.79 -1.36 8.29
N ASP A 298 -30.95 -0.72 7.48
CA ASP A 298 -30.64 0.71 7.63
C ASP A 298 -31.82 1.54 7.10
N GLY A 299 -32.79 1.82 8.00
CA GLY A 299 -34.01 2.53 7.64
C GLY A 299 -33.78 3.96 7.13
N ALA A 300 -32.70 4.61 7.57
CA ALA A 300 -32.37 5.95 7.10
C ALA A 300 -31.93 5.91 5.63
N ASN A 301 -31.03 4.99 5.29
CA ASN A 301 -30.58 4.81 3.92
C ASN A 301 -31.72 4.37 3.00
N VAL A 302 -32.52 3.37 3.41
CA VAL A 302 -33.65 2.88 2.60
C VAL A 302 -34.68 3.99 2.34
N GLY A 303 -34.97 4.83 3.33
CA GLY A 303 -35.94 5.92 3.17
C GLY A 303 -35.46 7.11 2.35
N LEU A 304 -34.14 7.29 2.17
CA LEU A 304 -33.55 8.45 1.50
C LEU A 304 -32.92 8.12 0.15
N ILE A 305 -32.57 6.86 -0.13
CA ILE A 305 -31.89 6.50 -1.36
C ILE A 305 -32.76 6.82 -2.58
N ASN A 306 -32.22 7.63 -3.49
CA ASN A 306 -32.87 8.14 -4.70
C ASN A 306 -34.14 8.98 -4.44
N GLN A 307 -34.31 9.52 -3.23
CA GLN A 307 -35.44 10.37 -2.87
C GLN A 307 -34.97 11.78 -2.48
N TYR A 308 -35.81 12.79 -2.76
CA TYR A 308 -35.56 14.17 -2.31
C TYR A 308 -35.97 14.37 -0.84
N ASN A 309 -36.97 13.63 -0.38
CA ASN A 309 -37.47 13.63 1.00
C ASN A 309 -37.61 12.19 1.51
N PHE A 310 -37.60 11.99 2.82
CA PHE A 310 -37.75 10.66 3.42
C PHE A 310 -39.05 9.96 3.00
N SER A 311 -38.92 8.75 2.45
CA SER A 311 -40.05 7.93 1.97
C SER A 311 -40.34 6.79 2.93
N PHE A 312 -41.38 6.96 3.77
CA PHE A 312 -41.88 5.87 4.62
C PHE A 312 -42.41 4.69 3.81
N PHE A 313 -42.92 4.94 2.59
CA PHE A 313 -43.37 3.88 1.70
C PHE A 313 -42.23 2.95 1.30
N GLN A 314 -41.03 3.50 1.07
CA GLN A 314 -39.85 2.74 0.66
C GLN A 314 -39.29 1.88 1.81
N VAL A 315 -39.36 2.37 3.05
CA VAL A 315 -38.94 1.63 4.25
C VAL A 315 -39.92 0.51 4.62
N ASN A 316 -41.21 0.75 4.40
CA ASN A 316 -42.28 -0.18 4.76
C ASN A 316 -42.68 -1.14 3.63
N CYS A 317 -42.03 -1.09 2.47
CA CYS A 317 -42.32 -2.00 1.37
C CYS A 317 -41.87 -3.41 1.79
N PRO A 318 -42.79 -4.38 1.91
CA PRO A 318 -42.49 -5.72 2.43
C PRO A 318 -41.60 -6.55 1.50
#